data_AF-A0A7C7CWJ6-F1
#
_entry.id   AF-A0A7C7CWJ6-F1
#
_cell.length_a   1.000
_cell.length_b   1.000
_cell.length_c   1.000
_cell.angle_alpha   90.00
_cell.angle_beta   90.00
_cell.angle_gamma   90.00
#
_symmetry.space_group_name_H-M   'P 1'
#
loop_
_entity.id
_entity.type
_entity.pdbx_description
1 polymer ?
#
loop_
_entity_poly.entity_id
_entity_poly.type
_entity_poly.pdbx_seq_one_letter_code
_entity_poly.pdbx_strand_id
1 'polypeptide(L)'
;MAFGEIDIPFFHDAGFVRKKCRVSDLWFWTRDQNRETCGDTIEDEYTFIGKPLISGFPERGNALLNKMRETFLTFFEEQGHTRVQPYPVIARWRDDIHLTIASIADFQPDVTGGVIPPPANPLTISQPCIRLTDVAAVGRSGRHLTTFEMMAHHCFNRPKDGDVVYWIDECVRLCDELFVERLGIDSGAITYVENPWSGGGNAGPALEVIVGGLELATLVFMSLEEDPEGD
;
A
#
# COMPACT_ATOMS: atom_id res chain seq x y z
N MET A 1 -15.91 -13.99 6.79
CA MET A 1 -15.17 -14.65 5.69
C MET A 1 -13.82 -13.98 5.64
N ALA A 2 -12.72 -14.72 5.76
CA ALA A 2 -11.40 -14.17 5.49
C ALA A 2 -11.24 -14.13 3.97
N PHE A 3 -11.12 -12.95 3.40
CA PHE A 3 -10.72 -12.78 2.01
C PHE A 3 -9.27 -13.26 1.91
N GLY A 4 -9.00 -14.37 1.22
CA GLY A 4 -7.65 -14.92 0.97
C GLY A 4 -6.79 -15.26 2.20
N GLU A 5 -5.84 -16.18 2.03
CA GLU A 5 -4.86 -16.50 3.07
C GLU A 5 -3.79 -15.40 3.11
N ILE A 6 -3.88 -14.50 4.09
CA ILE A 6 -2.85 -13.49 4.41
C ILE A 6 -1.82 -14.04 5.42
N ASP A 7 -2.01 -15.29 5.87
CA ASP A 7 -1.04 -16.02 6.68
C ASP A 7 0.09 -16.54 5.77
N ILE A 8 1.20 -15.80 5.72
CA ILE A 8 2.31 -16.03 4.79
C ILE A 8 3.61 -16.43 5.53
N PRO A 9 4.49 -17.24 4.89
CA PRO A 9 5.77 -17.66 5.46
C PRO A 9 6.61 -16.51 6.05
N PHE A 10 6.69 -15.38 5.34
CA PHE A 10 7.47 -14.21 5.77
C PHE A 10 7.12 -13.74 7.18
N PHE A 11 5.84 -13.74 7.56
CA PHE A 11 5.47 -13.31 8.91
C PHE A 11 6.10 -14.21 9.98
N HIS A 12 6.07 -15.52 9.78
CA HIS A 12 6.67 -16.47 10.72
C HIS A 12 8.20 -16.39 10.72
N ASP A 13 8.80 -16.33 9.52
CA ASP A 13 10.26 -16.23 9.35
C ASP A 13 10.83 -14.95 9.98
N ALA A 14 10.10 -13.84 9.88
CA ALA A 14 10.49 -12.54 10.40
C ALA A 14 10.01 -12.27 11.84
N GLY A 15 9.47 -13.28 12.52
CA GLY A 15 9.13 -13.23 13.96
C GLY A 15 7.86 -12.44 14.29
N PHE A 16 6.98 -12.23 13.32
CA PHE A 16 5.66 -11.66 13.58
C PHE A 16 4.75 -12.66 14.29
N VAL A 17 3.86 -12.12 15.12
CA VAL A 17 2.75 -12.84 15.70
C VAL A 17 1.44 -12.16 15.31
N ARG A 18 0.44 -12.98 14.98
CA ARG A 18 -0.91 -12.52 14.69
C ARG A 18 -1.67 -12.29 15.99
N LYS A 19 -2.27 -11.10 16.14
CA LYS A 19 -3.02 -10.69 17.33
C LYS A 19 -4.33 -10.03 16.93
N LYS A 20 -5.29 -10.02 17.86
CA LYS A 20 -6.52 -9.25 17.72
C LYS A 20 -6.40 -7.96 18.50
N CYS A 21 -6.67 -6.83 17.85
CA CYS A 21 -6.62 -5.52 18.48
C CYS A 21 -7.70 -5.42 19.57
N ARG A 22 -7.30 -4.99 20.77
CA ARG A 22 -8.24 -4.79 21.89
C ARG A 22 -9.27 -3.68 21.63
N VAL A 23 -8.96 -2.72 20.77
CA VAL A 23 -9.78 -1.51 20.55
C VAL A 23 -10.64 -1.62 19.28
N SER A 24 -10.04 -2.01 18.14
CA SER A 24 -10.74 -2.07 16.84
C SER A 24 -11.31 -3.45 16.49
N ASP A 25 -10.98 -4.49 17.27
CA ASP A 25 -11.27 -5.89 16.96
C ASP A 25 -10.64 -6.43 15.65
N LEU A 26 -9.88 -5.61 14.92
CA LEU A 26 -9.16 -6.04 13.72
C LEU A 26 -8.00 -6.97 14.07
N TRP A 27 -7.69 -7.90 13.17
CA TRP A 27 -6.49 -8.72 13.26
C TRP A 27 -5.29 -7.94 12.74
N PHE A 28 -4.13 -8.11 13.36
CA PHE A 28 -2.91 -7.48 12.92
C PHE A 28 -1.68 -8.34 13.24
N TRP A 29 -0.61 -8.12 12.51
CA TRP A 29 0.69 -8.76 12.69
C TRP A 29 1.67 -7.77 13.32
N THR A 30 2.43 -8.24 14.31
CA THR A 30 3.47 -7.43 14.96
C THR A 30 4.64 -8.29 15.42
N ARG A 31 5.85 -7.72 15.44
CA ARG A 31 7.01 -8.33 16.11
C ARG A 31 7.02 -8.10 17.62
N ASP A 32 6.21 -7.17 18.13
CA ASP A 32 6.11 -6.86 19.55
C ASP A 32 5.14 -7.82 20.28
N GLN A 33 5.73 -8.73 21.06
CA GLN A 33 5.00 -9.72 21.85
C GLN A 33 4.09 -9.12 22.92
N ASN A 34 4.30 -7.86 23.32
CA ASN A 34 3.51 -7.18 24.34
C ASN A 34 2.47 -6.21 23.77
N ARG A 35 2.52 -5.90 22.46
CA ARG A 35 1.55 -5.00 21.82
C ARG A 35 0.12 -5.56 21.86
N GLU A 36 -0.84 -4.72 22.24
CA GLU A 36 -2.28 -5.05 22.32
C GLU A 36 -3.16 -4.27 21.31
N THR A 37 -2.63 -3.20 20.71
CA THR A 37 -3.32 -2.33 19.75
C THR A 37 -2.71 -2.45 18.35
N CYS A 38 -3.52 -2.23 17.31
CA CYS A 38 -3.06 -2.39 15.92
C CYS A 38 -2.21 -1.22 15.41
N GLY A 39 -2.15 -0.11 16.14
CA GLY A 39 -1.33 1.05 15.80
C GLY A 39 -2.10 2.20 15.15
N ASP A 40 -3.36 2.02 14.75
CA ASP A 40 -4.23 3.08 14.25
C ASP A 40 -5.59 3.03 14.97
N THR A 41 -5.59 3.48 16.22
CA THR A 41 -6.80 3.54 17.05
C THR A 41 -6.81 4.81 17.88
N ILE A 42 -7.89 5.06 18.59
CA ILE A 42 -7.98 6.19 19.54
C ILE A 42 -6.96 6.12 20.70
N GLU A 43 -6.37 4.95 20.95
CA GLU A 43 -5.32 4.76 21.96
C GLU A 43 -3.90 4.83 21.36
N ASP A 44 -3.76 4.85 20.04
CA ASP A 44 -2.49 4.93 19.34
C ASP A 44 -2.21 6.37 18.89
N GLU A 45 -1.39 7.10 19.65
CA GLU A 45 -1.00 8.47 19.31
C GLU A 45 0.12 8.53 18.26
N TYR A 46 0.22 9.65 17.55
CA TYR A 46 1.33 9.91 16.64
C TYR A 46 2.64 10.10 17.40
N THR A 47 3.55 9.13 17.30
CA THR A 47 4.83 9.17 18.03
C THR A 47 5.95 9.91 17.29
N PHE A 48 5.74 10.23 16.02
CA PHE A 48 6.75 10.84 15.14
C PHE A 48 6.79 12.37 15.21
N ILE A 49 5.79 13.02 15.81
CA ILE A 49 5.71 14.48 15.89
C ILE A 49 6.78 14.99 16.85
N GLY A 50 7.72 15.79 16.34
CA GLY A 50 8.88 16.27 17.09
C GLY A 50 10.00 15.23 17.27
N LYS A 51 9.77 13.98 16.87
CA LYS A 51 10.73 12.87 16.93
C LYS A 51 10.65 12.04 15.64
N PRO A 52 11.29 12.48 14.53
CA PRO A 52 11.26 11.75 13.26
C PRO A 52 11.65 10.28 13.42
N LEU A 53 10.88 9.38 12.81
CA LEU A 53 11.14 7.92 12.84
C LEU A 53 12.12 7.48 11.75
N ILE A 54 12.29 8.29 10.71
CA ILE A 54 13.18 8.04 9.58
C ILE A 54 14.31 9.07 9.66
N SER A 55 15.55 8.60 9.60
CA SER A 55 16.74 9.46 9.56
C SER A 55 17.24 9.67 8.11
N GLY A 56 18.13 10.62 7.87
CA GLY A 56 18.70 10.85 6.52
C GLY A 56 17.86 11.73 5.58
N PHE A 57 16.74 12.27 6.05
CA PHE A 57 15.87 13.19 5.32
C PHE A 57 15.73 14.56 6.04
N PRO A 58 16.81 15.35 6.17
CA PRO A 58 16.76 16.67 6.80
C PRO A 58 16.00 17.73 5.99
N GLU A 59 15.79 17.48 4.69
CA GLU A 59 15.13 18.40 3.78
C GLU A 59 13.63 18.57 4.09
N ARG A 60 12.99 19.60 3.50
CA ARG A 60 11.55 19.86 3.65
C ARG A 60 10.92 20.23 2.30
N GLY A 61 9.59 20.19 2.24
CA GLY A 61 8.82 20.58 1.06
C GLY A 61 9.19 19.75 -0.18
N ASN A 62 9.30 20.40 -1.33
CA ASN A 62 9.57 19.72 -2.61
C ASN A 62 10.89 18.93 -2.63
N ALA A 63 11.91 19.38 -1.89
CA ALA A 63 13.18 18.67 -1.82
C ALA A 63 13.02 17.31 -1.13
N LEU A 64 12.29 17.28 -0.01
CA LEU A 64 11.94 16.04 0.69
C LEU A 64 11.06 15.14 -0.17
N LEU A 65 10.01 15.71 -0.79
CA LEU A 65 9.10 14.98 -1.69
C LEU A 65 9.87 14.28 -2.81
N ASN A 66 10.73 15.01 -3.52
CA ASN A 66 11.53 14.47 -4.61
C ASN A 66 12.51 13.39 -4.13
N LYS A 67 13.18 13.62 -3.00
CA LYS A 67 14.12 12.64 -2.43
C LYS A 67 13.42 11.34 -2.02
N MET A 68 12.24 11.43 -1.40
CA MET A 68 11.44 10.26 -1.03
C MET A 68 10.94 9.51 -2.26
N ARG A 69 10.46 10.25 -3.28
CA ARG A 69 10.05 9.67 -4.57
C ARG A 69 11.17 8.85 -5.20
N GLU A 70 12.36 9.44 -5.32
CA GLU A 70 13.50 8.75 -5.91
C GLU A 70 13.98 7.58 -5.04
N THR A 71 13.90 7.69 -3.71
CA THR A 71 14.25 6.58 -2.80
C THR A 71 13.35 5.37 -3.05
N PHE A 72 12.03 5.58 -3.15
CA PHE A 72 11.05 4.52 -3.43
C PHE A 72 11.25 3.91 -4.82
N LEU A 73 11.32 4.75 -5.86
CA LEU A 73 11.42 4.28 -7.24
C LEU A 73 12.73 3.53 -7.47
N THR A 74 13.86 4.06 -6.97
CA THR A 74 15.17 3.41 -7.07
C THR A 74 15.18 2.07 -6.34
N PHE A 75 14.55 1.98 -5.16
CA PHE A 75 14.45 0.71 -4.44
C PHE A 75 13.77 -0.36 -5.29
N PHE A 76 12.60 -0.07 -5.86
CA PHE A 76 11.91 -1.07 -6.68
C PHE A 76 12.60 -1.33 -8.03
N GLU A 77 13.29 -0.35 -8.62
CA GLU A 77 14.14 -0.58 -9.79
C GLU A 77 15.28 -1.57 -9.49
N GLU A 78 15.90 -1.47 -8.32
CA GLU A 78 16.93 -2.42 -7.86
C GLU A 78 16.36 -3.84 -7.62
N GLN A 79 15.08 -3.95 -7.28
CA GLN A 79 14.35 -5.22 -7.12
C GLN A 79 13.79 -5.78 -8.44
N GLY A 80 14.10 -5.13 -9.58
CA GLY A 80 13.73 -5.60 -10.92
C GLY A 80 12.40 -5.06 -11.45
N HIS A 81 11.74 -4.14 -10.74
CA HIS A 81 10.55 -3.45 -11.25
C HIS A 81 10.94 -2.40 -12.27
N THR A 82 10.17 -2.30 -13.36
CA THR A 82 10.38 -1.24 -14.34
C THR A 82 9.65 0.03 -13.93
N ARG A 83 10.38 1.16 -13.86
CA ARG A 83 9.79 2.47 -13.57
C ARG A 83 8.90 2.96 -14.71
N VAL A 84 7.66 3.33 -14.38
CA VAL A 84 6.66 3.88 -15.31
C VAL A 84 6.39 5.35 -14.99
N GLN A 85 6.14 6.14 -16.03
CA GLN A 85 5.79 7.56 -15.89
C GLN A 85 4.36 7.72 -15.36
N PRO A 86 4.08 8.74 -14.53
CA PRO A 86 2.74 8.98 -14.02
C PRO A 86 1.74 9.29 -15.13
N TYR A 87 0.52 8.83 -14.93
CA TYR A 87 -0.64 9.11 -15.74
C TYR A 87 -1.26 10.46 -15.34
N PRO A 88 -2.04 11.12 -16.21
CA PRO A 88 -2.71 12.34 -15.84
C PRO A 88 -3.79 12.08 -14.77
N VAL A 89 -3.99 13.04 -13.87
CA VAL A 89 -5.03 12.96 -12.82
C VAL A 89 -6.47 12.91 -13.37
N ILE A 90 -6.65 13.17 -14.66
CA ILE A 90 -7.93 13.03 -15.36
C ILE A 90 -7.92 11.66 -16.05
N ALA A 91 -8.85 10.79 -15.67
CA ALA A 91 -8.93 9.42 -16.15
C ALA A 91 -9.48 9.37 -17.59
N ARG A 92 -8.64 9.65 -18.58
CA ARG A 92 -9.04 9.73 -20.01
C ARG A 92 -9.25 8.36 -20.67
N TRP A 93 -8.73 7.31 -20.07
CA TRP A 93 -8.71 5.94 -20.61
C TRP A 93 -9.91 5.09 -20.16
N ARG A 94 -10.75 5.60 -19.27
CA ARG A 94 -11.92 4.91 -18.71
C ARG A 94 -13.09 5.88 -18.57
N ASP A 95 -14.30 5.36 -18.42
CA ASP A 95 -15.56 6.10 -18.45
C ASP A 95 -16.40 5.99 -17.16
N ASP A 96 -15.97 5.18 -16.20
CA ASP A 96 -16.64 4.92 -14.92
C ASP A 96 -16.18 5.85 -13.78
N ILE A 97 -14.97 6.43 -13.87
CA ILE A 97 -14.47 7.47 -12.94
C ILE A 97 -13.91 8.68 -13.69
N HIS A 98 -13.96 9.86 -13.07
CA HIS A 98 -13.43 11.09 -13.67
C HIS A 98 -11.96 11.38 -13.36
N LEU A 99 -11.49 10.98 -12.17
CA LEU A 99 -10.17 11.34 -11.64
C LEU A 99 -9.41 10.08 -11.21
N THR A 100 -8.08 10.13 -11.26
CA THR A 100 -7.23 9.07 -10.72
C THR A 100 -7.30 9.06 -9.20
N ILE A 101 -7.97 8.06 -8.62
CA ILE A 101 -8.20 7.91 -7.16
C ILE A 101 -7.15 7.06 -6.44
N ALA A 102 -6.41 6.25 -7.21
CA ALA A 102 -5.36 5.35 -6.76
C ALA A 102 -4.45 5.01 -7.96
N SER A 103 -3.22 4.56 -7.72
CA SER A 103 -2.29 4.17 -8.79
C SER A 103 -2.80 3.00 -9.62
N ILE A 104 -3.56 2.06 -9.02
CA ILE A 104 -4.16 0.94 -9.75
C ILE A 104 -5.22 1.40 -10.77
N ALA A 105 -5.81 2.57 -10.57
CA ALA A 105 -6.83 3.11 -11.47
C ALA A 105 -6.30 3.41 -12.88
N ASP A 106 -4.97 3.56 -13.02
CA ASP A 106 -4.26 3.75 -14.29
C ASP A 106 -4.32 2.50 -15.18
N PHE A 107 -4.52 1.33 -14.57
CA PHE A 107 -4.47 0.02 -15.23
C PHE A 107 -5.85 -0.64 -15.32
N GLN A 108 -6.85 -0.10 -14.63
CA GLN A 108 -8.23 -0.56 -14.69
C GLN A 108 -9.01 0.08 -15.85
N PRO A 109 -9.98 -0.64 -16.45
CA PRO A 109 -10.24 -2.08 -16.25
C PRO A 109 -9.40 -2.97 -17.17
N ASP A 110 -8.81 -2.44 -18.24
CA ASP A 110 -8.31 -3.25 -19.36
C ASP A 110 -7.08 -4.11 -19.01
N VAL A 111 -6.13 -3.60 -18.22
CA VAL A 111 -4.95 -4.39 -17.81
C VAL A 111 -5.35 -5.39 -16.73
N THR A 112 -6.13 -4.95 -15.75
CA THR A 112 -6.59 -5.80 -14.63
C THR A 112 -7.51 -6.93 -15.11
N GLY A 113 -8.37 -6.67 -16.09
CA GLY A 113 -9.22 -7.68 -16.74
C GLY A 113 -8.49 -8.50 -17.81
N GLY A 114 -7.20 -8.26 -18.03
CA GLY A 114 -6.36 -9.05 -18.93
C GLY A 114 -6.53 -8.74 -20.43
N VAL A 115 -7.33 -7.75 -20.79
CA VAL A 115 -7.63 -7.32 -22.18
C VAL A 115 -6.37 -6.81 -22.87
N ILE A 116 -5.55 -6.02 -22.17
CA ILE A 116 -4.26 -5.51 -22.66
C ILE A 116 -3.13 -5.85 -21.68
N PRO A 117 -1.86 -5.94 -22.13
CA PRO A 117 -0.73 -6.15 -21.23
C PRO A 117 -0.43 -4.88 -20.42
N PRO A 118 0.14 -5.00 -19.20
CA PRO A 118 0.68 -3.85 -18.48
C PRO A 118 1.89 -3.27 -19.24
N PRO A 119 2.25 -1.99 -19.00
CA PRO A 119 3.42 -1.37 -19.64
C PRO A 119 4.74 -2.05 -19.25
N ALA A 120 4.79 -2.68 -18.07
CA ALA A 120 5.84 -3.58 -17.62
C ALA A 120 5.31 -4.50 -16.51
N ASN A 121 5.98 -5.63 -16.25
CA ASN A 121 5.57 -6.56 -15.19
C ASN A 121 6.82 -7.20 -14.54
N PRO A 122 7.13 -6.90 -13.26
CA PRO A 122 6.44 -5.96 -12.39
C PRO A 122 6.84 -4.49 -12.69
N LEU A 123 6.05 -3.53 -12.21
CA LEU A 123 6.28 -2.10 -12.45
C LEU A 123 6.30 -1.28 -11.15
N THR A 124 6.92 -0.11 -11.17
CA THR A 124 6.91 0.87 -10.07
C THR A 124 6.58 2.27 -10.57
N ILE A 125 5.82 3.04 -9.80
CA ILE A 125 5.27 4.35 -10.21
C ILE A 125 5.06 5.27 -8.99
N SER A 126 5.15 6.59 -9.21
CA SER A 126 4.69 7.61 -8.27
C SER A 126 3.54 8.37 -8.90
N GLN A 127 2.30 7.95 -8.63
CA GLN A 127 1.12 8.44 -9.32
C GLN A 127 0.44 9.58 -8.53
N PRO A 128 0.31 10.78 -9.10
CA PRO A 128 -0.55 11.81 -8.53
C PRO A 128 -2.02 11.37 -8.54
N CYS A 129 -2.66 11.42 -7.38
CA CYS A 129 -4.04 11.03 -7.15
C CYS A 129 -4.85 12.20 -6.58
N ILE A 130 -6.16 12.16 -6.84
CA ILE A 130 -7.13 13.08 -6.24
C ILE A 130 -8.23 12.29 -5.56
N ARG A 131 -8.44 12.52 -4.26
CA ARG A 131 -9.58 12.00 -3.50
C ARG A 131 -10.40 13.14 -2.94
N LEU A 132 -11.67 13.19 -3.34
CA LEU A 132 -12.62 14.21 -2.88
C LEU A 132 -13.55 13.72 -1.77
N THR A 133 -13.58 12.41 -1.52
CA THR A 133 -14.36 11.77 -0.44
C THR A 133 -13.90 12.26 0.94
N ASP A 134 -12.62 12.55 1.09
CA ASP A 134 -12.00 12.85 2.38
C ASP A 134 -11.93 14.37 2.66
N VAL A 135 -12.57 15.19 1.83
CA VAL A 135 -12.45 16.66 1.88
C VAL A 135 -12.84 17.24 3.25
N ALA A 136 -13.78 16.62 3.96
CA ALA A 136 -14.20 17.05 5.29
C ALA A 136 -13.13 16.82 6.37
N ALA A 137 -12.22 15.87 6.16
CA ALA A 137 -11.12 15.53 7.07
C ALA A 137 -9.84 16.33 6.79
N VAL A 138 -9.73 16.92 5.59
CA VAL A 138 -8.58 17.75 5.17
C VAL A 138 -8.48 18.99 6.06
N GLY A 139 -7.29 19.24 6.60
CA GLY A 139 -7.02 20.35 7.53
C GLY A 139 -7.49 20.11 8.98
N ARG A 140 -8.25 19.04 9.25
CA ARG A 140 -8.68 18.66 10.61
C ARG A 140 -7.84 17.54 11.21
N SER A 141 -7.58 16.50 10.41
CA SER A 141 -6.87 15.29 10.85
C SER A 141 -5.35 15.40 10.83
N GLY A 142 -4.80 16.40 10.13
CA GLY A 142 -3.36 16.57 9.91
C GLY A 142 -2.71 15.57 8.92
N ARG A 143 -3.43 14.53 8.50
CA ARG A 143 -2.92 13.48 7.59
C ARG A 143 -3.64 13.38 6.23
N HIS A 144 -4.88 13.85 6.13
CA HIS A 144 -5.64 13.74 4.87
C HIS A 144 -5.34 14.91 3.92
N LEU A 145 -5.19 14.58 2.64
CA LEU A 145 -4.98 15.51 1.53
C LEU A 145 -6.03 15.26 0.44
N THR A 146 -6.42 16.29 -0.30
CA THR A 146 -7.21 16.10 -1.54
C THR A 146 -6.34 15.61 -2.69
N THR A 147 -5.11 16.11 -2.78
CA THR A 147 -4.11 15.77 -3.80
C THR A 147 -2.87 15.21 -3.14
N PHE A 148 -2.43 14.04 -3.56
CA PHE A 148 -1.24 13.37 -3.02
C PHE A 148 -0.61 12.50 -4.10
N GLU A 149 0.63 12.06 -3.88
CA GLU A 149 1.26 11.05 -4.74
C GLU A 149 1.16 9.69 -4.06
N MET A 150 0.55 8.74 -4.75
CA MET A 150 0.52 7.35 -4.37
C MET A 150 1.66 6.63 -5.08
N MET A 151 2.73 6.38 -4.35
CA MET A 151 3.81 5.50 -4.81
C MET A 151 3.34 4.05 -4.73
N ALA A 152 3.62 3.25 -5.75
CA ALA A 152 3.19 1.87 -5.82
C ALA A 152 4.14 1.00 -6.63
N HIS A 153 4.18 -0.28 -6.28
CA HIS A 153 4.72 -1.34 -7.09
C HIS A 153 3.60 -2.30 -7.45
N HIS A 154 3.40 -2.55 -8.75
CA HIS A 154 2.32 -3.40 -9.25
C HIS A 154 2.88 -4.64 -9.94
N CYS A 155 2.18 -5.75 -9.76
CA CYS A 155 2.46 -7.03 -10.37
C CYS A 155 1.14 -7.63 -10.87
N PHE A 156 1.08 -7.99 -12.14
CA PHE A 156 -0.12 -8.51 -12.79
C PHE A 156 0.08 -9.99 -13.10
N ASN A 157 -0.46 -10.87 -12.26
CA ASN A 157 -0.31 -12.32 -12.45
C ASN A 157 -1.44 -12.88 -13.32
N ARG A 158 -1.09 -13.79 -14.24
CA ARG A 158 -2.02 -14.62 -15.02
C ARG A 158 -1.69 -16.10 -14.78
N PRO A 159 -2.14 -16.70 -13.66
CA PRO A 159 -1.79 -18.08 -13.30
C PRO A 159 -2.23 -19.11 -14.35
N LYS A 160 -3.34 -18.85 -15.07
CA LYS A 160 -3.82 -19.70 -16.16
C LYS A 160 -2.84 -19.79 -17.34
N ASP A 161 -2.07 -18.73 -17.55
CA ASP A 161 -1.08 -18.62 -18.61
C ASP A 161 0.34 -19.00 -18.13
N GLY A 162 0.49 -19.35 -16.84
CA GLY A 162 1.78 -19.61 -16.21
C GLY A 162 2.63 -18.35 -15.96
N ASP A 163 2.05 -17.16 -16.13
CA ASP A 163 2.72 -15.87 -15.93
C ASP A 163 2.48 -15.39 -14.49
N VAL A 164 3.39 -15.75 -13.59
CA VAL A 164 3.34 -15.35 -12.18
C VAL A 164 4.70 -14.76 -11.81
N VAL A 165 4.72 -13.49 -11.42
CA VAL A 165 5.94 -12.80 -11.01
C VAL A 165 6.16 -13.01 -9.51
N TYR A 166 5.25 -12.52 -8.67
CA TYR A 166 5.23 -12.78 -7.23
C TYR A 166 3.83 -12.55 -6.63
N TRP A 167 3.61 -12.96 -5.38
CA TRP A 167 2.33 -12.82 -4.68
C TRP A 167 2.48 -12.20 -3.29
N ILE A 168 1.59 -12.54 -2.35
CA ILE A 168 1.47 -11.93 -1.02
C ILE A 168 2.79 -11.96 -0.25
N ASP A 169 3.48 -13.11 -0.20
CA ASP A 169 4.73 -13.26 0.60
C ASP A 169 5.80 -12.24 0.22
N GLU A 170 6.15 -12.21 -1.07
CA GLU A 170 7.18 -11.32 -1.60
C GLU A 170 6.75 -9.85 -1.54
N CYS A 171 5.46 -9.57 -1.77
CA CYS A 171 4.94 -8.20 -1.67
C CYS A 171 5.13 -7.62 -0.25
N VAL A 172 4.81 -8.41 0.78
CA VAL A 172 5.02 -8.01 2.17
C VAL A 172 6.51 -7.92 2.51
N ARG A 173 7.34 -8.85 2.02
CA ARG A 173 8.80 -8.84 2.20
C ARG A 173 9.45 -7.58 1.62
N LEU A 174 9.11 -7.23 0.38
CA LEU A 174 9.61 -6.01 -0.28
C LEU A 174 9.18 -4.75 0.48
N CYS A 175 7.94 -4.73 0.99
CA CYS A 175 7.44 -3.62 1.81
C CYS A 175 8.21 -3.49 3.14
N ASP A 176 8.44 -4.60 3.85
CA ASP A 176 9.21 -4.61 5.09
C ASP A 176 10.67 -4.21 4.84
N GLU A 177 11.31 -4.72 3.79
CA GLU A 177 12.69 -4.36 3.40
C GLU A 177 12.82 -2.87 3.06
N LEU A 178 11.85 -2.29 2.33
CA LEU A 178 11.82 -0.85 2.08
C LEU A 178 11.77 -0.06 3.39
N PHE A 179 10.88 -0.42 4.31
CA PHE A 179 10.73 0.32 5.56
C PHE A 179 11.91 0.13 6.51
N VAL A 180 12.37 -1.10 6.70
CA VAL A 180 13.42 -1.44 7.66
C VAL A 180 14.80 -1.12 7.10
N GLU A 181 15.16 -1.69 5.96
CA GLU A 181 16.53 -1.62 5.43
C GLU A 181 16.80 -0.32 4.69
N ARG A 182 15.86 0.13 3.83
CA ARG A 182 16.06 1.36 3.05
C ARG A 182 15.75 2.63 3.84
N LEU A 183 14.68 2.64 4.64
CA LEU A 183 14.25 3.81 5.40
C LEU A 183 14.71 3.80 6.88
N GLY A 184 15.25 2.69 7.37
CA GLY A 184 15.79 2.61 8.74
C GLY A 184 14.72 2.70 9.82
N ILE A 185 13.47 2.34 9.52
CA ILE A 185 12.41 2.24 10.52
C ILE A 185 12.69 1.03 11.41
N ASP A 186 12.53 1.20 12.72
CA ASP A 186 12.62 0.08 13.65
C ASP A 186 11.57 -1.00 13.30
N SER A 187 12.04 -2.19 12.96
CA SER A 187 11.20 -3.34 12.58
C SER A 187 10.12 -3.68 13.62
N GLY A 188 10.36 -3.39 14.91
CA GLY A 188 9.40 -3.59 15.99
C GLY A 188 8.27 -2.55 16.04
N ALA A 189 8.43 -1.42 15.35
CA ALA A 189 7.45 -0.34 15.30
C ALA A 189 6.38 -0.54 14.21
N ILE A 190 6.59 -1.49 13.29
CA ILE A 190 5.71 -1.77 12.15
C ILE A 190 4.62 -2.76 12.57
N THR A 191 3.38 -2.46 12.21
CA THR A 191 2.26 -3.40 12.26
C THR A 191 1.60 -3.54 10.89
N TYR A 192 1.11 -4.74 10.59
CA TYR A 192 0.33 -5.02 9.38
C TYR A 192 -1.10 -5.37 9.80
N VAL A 193 -2.05 -4.47 9.58
CA VAL A 193 -3.45 -4.62 9.97
C VAL A 193 -4.23 -5.26 8.83
N GLU A 194 -4.93 -6.35 9.10
CA GLU A 194 -5.78 -7.01 8.12
C GLU A 194 -7.06 -6.19 7.91
N ASN A 195 -7.20 -5.55 6.75
CA ASN A 195 -8.39 -4.80 6.39
C ASN A 195 -8.69 -5.00 4.89
N PRO A 196 -9.79 -5.68 4.49
CA PRO A 196 -10.12 -5.88 3.09
C PRO A 196 -10.31 -4.57 2.33
N TRP A 197 -9.92 -4.55 1.06
CA TRP A 197 -10.03 -3.37 0.20
C TRP A 197 -10.92 -3.66 -1.02
N SER A 198 -11.67 -2.64 -1.44
CA SER A 198 -12.46 -2.65 -2.67
C SER A 198 -12.50 -1.26 -3.32
N GLY A 199 -12.42 -1.20 -4.65
CA GLY A 199 -12.54 0.04 -5.41
C GLY A 199 -12.28 -0.11 -6.91
N GLY A 200 -13.00 0.68 -7.71
CA GLY A 200 -12.81 0.71 -9.17
C GLY A 200 -13.12 -0.61 -9.88
N GLY A 201 -14.07 -1.39 -9.36
CA GLY A 201 -14.49 -2.68 -9.92
C GLY A 201 -13.68 -3.89 -9.46
N ASN A 202 -12.75 -3.74 -8.50
CA ASN A 202 -11.94 -4.84 -7.99
C ASN A 202 -11.86 -4.85 -6.46
N ALA A 203 -11.58 -6.02 -5.88
CA ALA A 203 -11.42 -6.21 -4.45
C ALA A 203 -10.43 -7.33 -4.08
N GLY A 204 -10.04 -7.38 -2.82
CA GLY A 204 -9.22 -8.46 -2.27
C GLY A 204 -8.85 -8.25 -0.80
N PRO A 205 -8.16 -9.23 -0.19
CA PRO A 205 -7.48 -8.98 1.07
C PRO A 205 -6.52 -7.81 0.97
N ALA A 206 -6.35 -7.08 2.06
CA ALA A 206 -5.28 -6.10 2.14
C ALA A 206 -4.69 -6.01 3.55
N LEU A 207 -3.47 -5.46 3.58
CA LEU A 207 -2.72 -5.16 4.78
C LEU A 207 -2.44 -3.66 4.83
N GLU A 208 -2.91 -2.98 5.87
CA GLU A 208 -2.55 -1.60 6.17
C GLU A 208 -1.27 -1.61 7.02
N VAL A 209 -0.24 -0.89 6.57
CA VAL A 209 1.06 -0.84 7.23
C VAL A 209 1.12 0.41 8.09
N ILE A 210 1.10 0.21 9.40
CA ILE A 210 1.06 1.31 10.38
C ILE A 210 2.42 1.45 11.05
N VAL A 211 2.90 2.69 11.15
CA VAL A 211 4.14 3.03 11.87
C VAL A 211 3.92 4.30 12.68
N GLY A 212 4.17 4.21 14.00
CA GLY A 212 4.11 5.36 14.89
C GLY A 212 2.77 6.09 14.93
N GLY A 213 1.67 5.36 14.83
CA GLY A 213 0.31 5.91 14.85
C GLY A 213 -0.28 6.27 13.49
N LEU A 214 0.46 6.07 12.38
CA LEU A 214 0.06 6.53 11.05
C LEU A 214 0.15 5.40 10.02
N GLU A 215 -0.93 5.21 9.25
CA GLU A 215 -0.91 4.37 8.05
C GLU A 215 0.02 4.97 7.00
N LEU A 216 1.09 4.24 6.65
CA LEU A 216 2.08 4.65 5.66
C LEU A 216 1.86 3.98 4.29
N ALA A 217 1.25 2.79 4.26
CA ALA A 217 1.01 2.05 3.03
C ALA A 217 -0.19 1.11 3.18
N THR A 218 -0.78 0.72 2.05
CA THR A 218 -1.79 -0.33 1.95
C THR A 218 -1.33 -1.32 0.88
N LEU A 219 -1.22 -2.60 1.23
CA LEU A 219 -0.88 -3.69 0.30
C LEU A 219 -2.14 -4.47 -0.04
N VAL A 220 -2.65 -4.32 -1.27
CA VAL A 220 -3.90 -4.96 -1.70
C VAL A 220 -3.59 -6.14 -2.64
N PHE A 221 -4.20 -7.29 -2.36
CA PHE A 221 -4.01 -8.53 -3.13
C PHE A 221 -5.28 -8.84 -3.93
N MET A 222 -5.45 -8.12 -5.03
CA MET A 222 -6.65 -8.17 -5.86
C MET A 222 -6.85 -9.57 -6.43
N SER A 223 -7.97 -10.19 -6.07
CA SER A 223 -8.36 -11.53 -6.54
C SER A 223 -9.83 -11.63 -6.90
N LEU A 224 -10.58 -10.53 -6.73
CA LEU A 224 -12.00 -10.42 -7.01
C LEU A 224 -12.26 -9.25 -7.97
N GLU A 225 -13.27 -9.41 -8.81
CA GLU A 225 -13.83 -8.38 -9.68
C GLU A 225 -15.32 -8.21 -9.41
N GLU A 226 -15.87 -7.05 -9.74
CA GLU A 226 -17.30 -6.77 -9.60
C GLU A 226 -18.09 -7.55 -10.67
N ASP A 227 -18.97 -8.44 -10.23
CA ASP A 227 -19.87 -9.21 -11.09
C ASP A 227 -21.34 -9.03 -10.63
N PRO A 228 -22.32 -8.85 -11.55
CA PRO A 228 -23.73 -8.68 -11.19
C PRO A 228 -24.34 -9.82 -10.37
N GLU A 229 -23.83 -11.04 -10.51
CA GLU A 229 -24.30 -12.23 -9.78
C GLU A 229 -23.53 -12.44 -8.47
N GLY A 230 -22.35 -11.81 -8.31
CA GLY A 230 -21.55 -11.83 -7.09
C GLY A 230 -20.87 -13.17 -6.78
N ASP A 231 -20.60 -13.97 -7.82
CA ASP A 231 -19.91 -15.25 -7.75
C ASP A 231 -18.39 -15.14 -7.49
#